data_AF-A0A136NE03-F1
#
_entry.id   AF-A0A136NE03-F1
#
_cell.length_a   1.000
_cell.length_b   1.000
_cell.length_c   1.000
_cell.angle_alpha   90.00
_cell.angle_beta   90.00
_cell.angle_gamma   90.00
#
_symmetry.space_group_name_H-M   'P 1'
#
loop_
_entity.id
_entity.type
_entity.pdbx_description
1 polymer ?
#
loop_
_entity_poly.entity_id
_entity_poly.type
_entity_poly.pdbx_seq_one_letter_code
_entity_poly.pdbx_strand_id
1 'polypeptide(L)'
;MLLNNLYTIVENQKNENKIFSQIEINPHHEIFKGHFPTQPILPGVCMIEIAKEILQENFNQKLFLSQSSAAKFFKYVFAKSKHFSYF
;
A
#
# COMPACT_ATOMS: atom_id res chain seq x y z
N MET A 1 -2.26 -10.87 -1.90
CA MET A 1 -3.68 -10.65 -1.55
C MET A 1 -3.70 -9.82 -0.28
N LEU A 2 -3.39 -8.54 -0.42
CA LEU A 2 -3.36 -7.55 0.66
C LEU A 2 -4.62 -6.66 0.65
N LEU A 3 -5.21 -6.48 -0.54
CA LEU A 3 -6.48 -5.79 -0.73
C LEU A 3 -7.59 -6.40 0.13
N ASN A 4 -8.40 -5.54 0.76
CA ASN A 4 -9.45 -5.87 1.72
C ASN A 4 -8.97 -6.54 3.03
N ASN A 5 -7.66 -6.48 3.31
CA ASN A 5 -7.09 -6.96 4.56
C ASN A 5 -6.12 -5.92 5.17
N LEU A 6 -4.97 -5.73 4.54
CA LEU A 6 -3.98 -4.72 4.94
C LEU A 6 -4.36 -3.31 4.46
N TYR A 7 -5.03 -3.22 3.30
CA TYR A 7 -5.47 -1.95 2.75
C TYR A 7 -6.78 -2.09 1.98
N THR A 8 -7.45 -0.96 1.77
CA THR A 8 -8.61 -0.82 0.87
C THR A 8 -8.35 0.29 -0.14
N ILE A 9 -9.05 0.24 -1.27
CA ILE A 9 -9.06 1.32 -2.26
C ILE A 9 -10.27 2.21 -1.93
N VAL A 10 -10.01 3.50 -1.68
CA VAL A 10 -11.03 4.51 -1.38
C VAL A 10 -11.50 5.18 -2.66
N GLU A 11 -10.56 5.45 -3.57
CA GLU A 11 -10.83 6.04 -4.88
C GLU A 11 -9.87 5.46 -5.91
N ASN A 12 -10.35 5.26 -7.13
CA ASN A 12 -9.54 4.81 -8.25
C ASN A 12 -9.96 5.50 -9.54
N GLN A 13 -9.03 6.24 -10.12
CA GLN A 13 -9.21 6.96 -11.37
C GLN A 13 -8.18 6.47 -12.39
N LYS A 14 -8.63 6.20 -13.61
CA LYS A 14 -7.78 5.78 -14.71
C LYS A 14 -8.03 6.70 -15.91
N ASN A 15 -6.97 7.36 -16.35
CA ASN A 15 -6.92 8.11 -17.60
C ASN A 15 -6.01 7.36 -18.59
N GLU A 16 -5.94 7.82 -19.84
CA GLU A 16 -5.23 7.11 -20.93
C GLU A 16 -3.83 6.59 -20.55
N ASN A 17 -3.05 7.40 -19.83
CA ASN A 17 -1.66 7.09 -19.49
C ASN A 17 -1.35 7.11 -17.97
N LYS A 18 -2.37 7.19 -17.11
CA LYS A 18 -2.17 7.31 -15.65
C LYS A 18 -3.25 6.59 -14.88
N ILE A 19 -2.83 5.94 -13.79
CA ILE A 19 -3.70 5.40 -12.76
C ILE A 19 -3.43 6.18 -11.49
N PHE A 20 -4.48 6.72 -10.87
CA PHE A 20 -4.47 7.37 -9.58
C PHE A 20 -5.35 6.58 -8.63
N SER A 21 -4.79 6.09 -7.53
CA SER A 21 -5.55 5.35 -6.53
C SER A 21 -5.28 5.93 -5.15
N GLN A 22 -6.35 6.27 -4.44
CA GLN A 22 -6.31 6.59 -3.02
C GLN A 22 -6.57 5.30 -2.25
N ILE A 23 -5.69 5.00 -1.29
CA ILE A 23 -5.81 3.82 -0.44
C ILE A 23 -5.85 4.20 1.04
N GLU A 24 -6.48 3.36 1.85
CA GLU A 24 -6.42 3.42 3.30
C GLU A 24 -5.74 2.16 3.83
N ILE A 25 -4.76 2.33 4.70
CA ILE A 25 -4.04 1.21 5.36
C ILE A 25 -4.77 0.90 6.65
N ASN A 26 -5.05 -0.39 6.91
CA ASN A 26 -5.59 -0.86 8.17
C ASN A 26 -4.47 -0.86 9.24
N PRO A 27 -4.46 0.08 10.21
CA PRO A 27 -3.36 0.15 11.18
C PRO A 27 -3.39 -0.99 12.21
N HIS A 28 -4.47 -1.77 12.28
CA HIS A 28 -4.63 -2.90 13.19
C HIS A 28 -4.17 -4.23 12.58
N HIS A 29 -3.68 -4.23 11.34
CA HIS A 29 -3.24 -5.44 10.67
C HIS A 29 -2.06 -6.09 11.41
N GLU A 30 -2.08 -7.42 11.51
CA GLU A 30 -1.11 -8.20 12.29
C GLU A 30 0.34 -8.03 11.86
N ILE A 31 0.58 -7.69 10.59
CA ILE A 31 1.92 -7.41 10.03
C ILE A 31 2.68 -6.34 10.85
N PHE A 32 1.95 -5.39 11.43
CA PHE A 32 2.53 -4.32 12.22
C PHE A 32 2.99 -4.79 13.61
N LYS A 33 2.51 -5.94 14.10
CA LYS A 33 3.05 -6.55 15.33
C LYS A 33 4.51 -6.95 15.17
N GLY A 34 4.94 -7.27 13.95
CA GLY A 34 6.32 -7.64 13.63
C GLY A 34 7.16 -6.55 12.97
N HIS A 35 6.55 -5.46 12.49
CA HIS A 35 7.24 -4.48 11.64
C HIS A 35 6.88 -3.03 11.99
N PHE A 36 7.45 -2.44 13.03
CA PHE A 36 8.20 -3.08 14.12
C PHE A 36 7.38 -3.00 15.41
N PRO A 37 7.55 -3.91 16.39
CA PRO A 37 6.69 -3.98 17.58
C PRO A 37 6.50 -2.65 18.31
N THR A 38 7.54 -1.80 18.36
CA THR A 38 7.51 -0.48 19.01
C THR A 38 7.26 0.68 18.06
N GLN A 39 7.36 0.45 16.75
CA GLN A 39 7.26 1.48 15.73
C GLN A 39 6.67 0.85 14.44
N PRO A 40 5.34 0.73 14.36
CA PRO A 40 4.69 0.04 13.26
C PRO A 40 4.80 0.85 11.96
N ILE A 41 5.47 0.27 10.97
CA ILE A 41 5.80 0.85 9.67
C ILE A 41 5.36 -0.12 8.59
N LEU A 42 4.79 0.37 7.50
CA LEU A 42 4.43 -0.46 6.35
C LEU A 42 5.69 -1.05 5.69
N PRO A 43 5.82 -2.38 5.58
CA PRO A 43 6.97 -2.98 4.90
C PRO A 43 7.03 -2.57 3.43
N GLY A 44 8.25 -2.34 2.91
CA GLY A 44 8.45 -1.95 1.51
C GLY A 44 7.93 -3.00 0.52
N VAL A 45 8.02 -4.28 0.86
CA VAL A 45 7.44 -5.37 0.04
C VAL A 45 5.93 -5.27 -0.08
N CYS A 46 5.22 -4.81 0.96
CA CYS A 46 3.78 -4.58 0.91
C CYS A 46 3.45 -3.41 -0.01
N MET A 47 4.25 -2.35 -0.04
CA MET A 47 4.05 -1.23 -0.96
C MET A 47 4.18 -1.68 -2.42
N ILE A 48 5.13 -2.56 -2.73
CA ILE A 48 5.28 -3.14 -4.08
C ILE A 48 4.08 -4.02 -4.43
N GLU A 49 3.65 -4.87 -3.49
CA GLU A 49 2.49 -5.75 -3.71
C GLU A 49 1.19 -4.95 -3.88
N ILE A 50 0.98 -3.89 -3.10
CA ILE A 50 -0.14 -2.95 -3.25
C ILE A 50 -0.14 -2.32 -4.65
N ALA A 51 1.02 -1.85 -5.12
CA ALA A 51 1.14 -1.29 -6.46
C ALA A 51 0.79 -2.32 -7.54
N LYS A 52 1.26 -3.57 -7.40
CA LYS A 52 0.91 -4.67 -8.29
C LYS A 52 -0.59 -4.96 -8.26
N GLU A 53 -1.20 -5.07 -7.08
CA GLU A 53 -2.63 -5.35 -6.92
C GLU A 53 -3.49 -4.22 -7.52
N ILE A 54 -3.13 -2.95 -7.31
CA ILE A 54 -3.80 -1.80 -7.96
C ILE A 54 -3.73 -1.91 -9.50
N LEU A 55 -2.57 -2.28 -10.06
CA LEU A 55 -2.45 -2.48 -11.50
C LEU A 55 -3.32 -3.64 -11.98
N GLN A 56 -3.37 -4.74 -11.24
CA GLN A 56 -4.23 -5.88 -11.56
C GLN A 56 -5.71 -5.49 -11.58
N GLU A 57 -6.19 -4.72 -10.61
CA GLU A 57 -7.57 -4.21 -10.58
C GLU A 57 -7.87 -3.32 -11.81
N ASN A 58 -6.94 -2.44 -12.18
CA ASN A 58 -7.13 -1.50 -13.29
C ASN A 58 -7.02 -2.14 -14.68
N PHE A 59 -6.36 -3.29 -14.80
CA PHE A 59 -6.23 -4.03 -16.07
C PHE A 59 -7.09 -5.29 -16.11
N ASN A 60 -7.78 -5.64 -15.01
CA ASN A 60 -8.56 -6.85 -14.86
C ASN A 60 -7.80 -8.13 -15.29
N GLN A 61 -6.54 -8.23 -14.86
CA GLN A 61 -5.66 -9.35 -15.17
C GLN A 61 -4.73 -9.65 -14.00
N LYS A 62 -4.26 -10.90 -13.89
CA LYS A 62 -3.19 -11.24 -12.96
C LYS A 62 -1.86 -10.76 -13.53
N LEU A 63 -1.03 -10.15 -12.68
CA LEU A 63 0.28 -9.64 -13.06
C LEU A 63 1.36 -10.33 -12.24
N PHE A 64 2.53 -10.48 -12.85
CA PHE A 64 3.73 -10.96 -12.19
C PHE A 64 4.82 -9.91 -12.34
N LEU A 65 5.35 -9.44 -11.21
CA LEU A 65 6.51 -8.55 -11.24
C LEU A 65 7.76 -9.40 -11.47
N SER A 66 8.23 -9.45 -12.72
CA SER A 66 9.41 -10.24 -13.09
C SER A 66 10.71 -9.60 -12.63
N GLN A 67 10.84 -8.28 -12.80
CA GLN A 67 12.02 -7.52 -12.43
C GLN A 67 11.64 -6.07 -12.14
N SER A 68 12.41 -5.43 -11.26
CA SER A 68 12.46 -3.98 -11.13
C SER A 68 13.91 -3.52 -11.27
N SER A 69 14.15 -2.45 -12.02
CA SER A 69 15.47 -1.84 -12.13
C SER A 69 15.90 -1.15 -10.83
N ALA A 70 14.94 -0.64 -10.06
CA ALA A 70 15.15 -0.05 -8.75
C ALA A 70 13.84 0.06 -7.96
N ALA A 71 13.91 -0.15 -6.66
CA ALA A 71 12.89 0.27 -5.71
C ALA A 71 13.57 1.10 -4.61
N LYS A 72 13.14 2.35 -4.42
CA LYS A 72 13.71 3.26 -3.42
C LYS A 72 12.61 3.74 -2.48
N PHE A 73 12.79 3.51 -1.18
CA PHE A 73 11.86 3.90 -0.13
C PHE A 73 12.46 5.07 0.66
N PHE A 74 12.06 6.29 0.33
CA PHE A 74 12.65 7.51 0.91
C PHE A 74 12.01 7.95 2.22
N LYS A 75 10.80 7.47 2.53
CA LYS A 75 10.04 7.84 3.73
C LYS A 75 9.33 6.64 4.31
N TYR A 76 9.20 6.63 5.64
CA TYR A 76 8.38 5.66 6.34
C TYR A 76 6.89 6.00 6.20
N VAL A 77 6.07 4.96 6.05
CA VAL A 77 4.62 5.05 6.21
C VAL A 77 4.28 4.38 7.53
N PHE A 78 3.98 5.19 8.54
CA PHE A 78 3.58 4.69 9.86
C PHE A 78 2.15 4.17 9.82
N ALA A 79 1.91 3.05 10.49
CA ALA A 79 0.55 2.63 10.81
C ALA A 79 -0.01 3.57 11.89
N LYS A 80 -0.74 4.59 11.47
CA LYS A 80 -1.40 5.53 12.37
C LYS A 80 -2.91 5.38 12.22
N SER A 81 -3.61 5.23 13.33
CA SER A 81 -5.03 5.59 13.40
C SER A 81 -5.15 7.11 13.21
N LYS A 82 -6.21 7.57 12.53
CA LYS A 82 -6.50 9.01 12.39
C LYS A 82 -6.75 9.64 13.78
N HIS A 83 -5.70 10.00 14.48
CA HIS A 83 -5.72 11.01 15.55
C HIS A 83 -4.52 11.92 15.34
N PHE A 84 -4.71 12.91 14.47
CA PHE A 84 -3.89 14.10 14.44
C PHE A 84 -4.71 15.21 15.09
N SER A 85 -4.48 15.44 16.38
CA SER A 85 -4.70 16.77 16.95
C SER A 85 -3.43 17.57 16.66
N TYR A 86 -3.47 18.41 15.63
CA TYR A 86 -2.51 19.51 15.52
C TYR A 86 -3.06 20.64 16.41
N PHE A 87 -2.28 21.04 17.41
CA PHE A 87 -2.32 22.42 17.91
C PHE A 87 -1.49 23.29 16.96
#